data_AF-A0AAD0RLQ0-F1
#
_entry.id   AF-A0AAD0RLQ0-F1
#
_cell.length_a   1.000
_cell.length_b   1.000
_cell.length_c   1.000
_cell.angle_alpha   90.00
_cell.angle_beta   90.00
_cell.angle_gamma   90.00
#
_symmetry.space_group_name_H-M   'P 1'
#
loop_
_entity.id
_entity.type
_entity.pdbx_description
1 polymer ?
#
loop_
_entity_poly.entity_id
_entity_poly.type
_entity_poly.pdbx_seq_one_letter_code
_entity_poly.pdbx_strand_id
1 'polypeptide(L)'
;MKAPSILKYFPSLALVIACQSMAVQQKLLADDGKAEDQFGYSVAIDGTTALVGAHKVDANMSQDTGAAYLYTLGASGWQQQAKLIAQPANAGDTLGGNVALKNNIAMLGAINRDDKGENAGAVFAFERTENSWIQKQILTANDAKAGDAFGQSIALTEQFLVIGAPHSDAPHKDSGSAYVYARENNSWHFQSKLTARDGADGDLFGISVAIDGDTILVGADLNDEKAEKAGAVYVYQFDGKKWNSQAKLMANDGGNTDIFGVRVAIFGDTALISARRDDIDGIGKDAGSAYLFERTNDKWTQIQKLVAPDAKTDDRFARGVALSKDMAFVTAMHHDEKGNNAGALYLYKKQQDQWQYASKIFANDAAPEDRFGWNIAVSNNTAIIATPHRDDKGEGSGAAYILDLVE
;
A
#
# COMPACT_ATOMS: atom_id res chain seq x y z
N MET A 1 -24.73 30.44 60.50
CA MET A 1 -24.21 29.14 60.03
C MET A 1 -24.83 28.84 58.67
N LYS A 2 -24.09 29.03 57.58
CA LYS A 2 -24.48 28.66 56.21
C LYS A 2 -23.54 27.54 55.78
N ALA A 3 -24.09 26.39 55.38
CA ALA A 3 -23.34 25.28 54.81
C ALA A 3 -23.11 25.51 53.30
N PRO A 4 -21.97 25.11 52.72
CA PRO A 4 -21.76 25.20 51.28
C PRO A 4 -22.32 23.96 50.57
N SER A 5 -22.97 24.17 49.43
CA SER A 5 -23.43 23.13 48.51
C SER A 5 -22.24 22.58 47.70
N ILE A 6 -21.98 21.28 47.81
CA ILE A 6 -21.01 20.57 46.96
C ILE A 6 -21.74 20.16 45.68
N LEU A 7 -21.40 20.81 44.56
CA LEU A 7 -21.82 20.39 43.22
C LEU A 7 -20.96 19.18 42.82
N LYS A 8 -21.55 17.98 42.81
CA LYS A 8 -20.89 16.78 42.28
C LYS A 8 -20.99 16.81 40.75
N TYR A 9 -19.85 16.98 40.09
CA TYR A 9 -19.70 16.69 38.66
C TYR A 9 -19.88 15.18 38.45
N PHE A 10 -20.92 14.78 37.72
CA PHE A 10 -21.01 13.46 37.10
C PHE A 10 -20.38 13.56 35.71
N PRO A 11 -19.39 12.71 35.36
CA PRO A 11 -18.98 12.62 33.97
C PRO A 11 -20.15 12.03 33.17
N SER A 12 -20.55 12.72 32.10
CA SER A 12 -21.52 12.16 31.16
C SER A 12 -20.92 10.92 30.54
N LEU A 13 -21.48 9.75 30.88
CA LEU A 13 -21.20 8.51 30.19
C LEU A 13 -21.77 8.66 28.77
N ALA A 14 -20.93 9.02 27.80
CA ALA A 14 -21.29 8.97 26.40
C ALA A 14 -21.46 7.49 26.04
N LEU A 15 -22.72 7.07 25.96
CA LEU A 15 -23.07 5.77 25.41
C LEU A 15 -22.71 5.81 23.91
N VAL A 16 -21.54 5.30 23.57
CA VAL A 16 -21.16 5.04 22.18
C VAL A 16 -22.04 3.88 21.73
N ILE A 17 -23.16 4.20 21.09
CA ILE A 17 -23.89 3.22 20.29
C ILE A 17 -22.95 2.93 19.12
N ALA A 18 -22.25 1.80 19.20
CA ALA A 18 -21.59 1.23 18.03
C ALA A 18 -22.70 0.93 17.01
N CYS A 19 -22.95 1.87 16.11
CA CYS A 19 -23.62 1.55 14.86
C CYS A 19 -22.68 0.55 14.18
N GLN A 20 -23.05 -0.74 14.17
CA GLN A 20 -22.37 -1.70 13.32
C GLN A 20 -22.61 -1.22 11.89
N SER A 21 -21.66 -0.46 11.32
CA SER A 21 -21.65 -0.23 9.88
C SER A 21 -21.37 -1.60 9.26
N MET A 22 -22.42 -2.18 8.67
CA MET A 22 -22.29 -3.41 7.91
C MET A 22 -21.57 -3.04 6.62
N ALA A 23 -20.26 -3.20 6.56
CA ALA A 23 -19.54 -3.17 5.29
C ALA A 23 -20.04 -4.34 4.44
N VAL A 24 -20.53 -4.06 3.24
CA VAL A 24 -20.90 -5.11 2.30
C VAL A 24 -19.60 -5.67 1.73
N GLN A 25 -19.35 -6.96 1.95
CA GLN A 25 -18.14 -7.62 1.49
C GLN A 25 -18.42 -8.54 0.31
N GLN A 26 -17.60 -8.42 -0.72
CA GLN A 26 -17.50 -9.40 -1.79
C GLN A 26 -16.09 -9.98 -1.86
N LYS A 27 -15.99 -11.31 -1.82
CA LYS A 27 -14.75 -12.03 -2.09
C LYS A 27 -14.53 -12.16 -3.60
N LEU A 28 -13.32 -11.87 -4.04
CA LEU A 28 -12.82 -12.03 -5.40
C LEU A 28 -11.84 -13.19 -5.45
N LEU A 29 -11.99 -14.03 -6.46
CA LEU A 29 -11.10 -15.15 -6.76
C LEU A 29 -10.84 -15.14 -8.27
N ALA A 30 -9.59 -15.33 -8.70
CA ALA A 30 -9.29 -15.50 -10.12
C ALA A 30 -10.08 -16.69 -10.69
N ASP A 31 -10.76 -16.53 -11.84
CA ASP A 31 -11.59 -17.59 -12.43
C ASP A 31 -10.79 -18.87 -12.67
N ASP A 32 -9.55 -18.73 -13.13
CA ASP A 32 -8.59 -19.79 -13.42
C ASP A 32 -7.54 -19.99 -12.31
N GLY A 33 -7.76 -19.42 -11.11
CA GLY A 33 -6.84 -19.51 -9.98
C GLY A 33 -6.57 -20.95 -9.55
N LYS A 34 -5.32 -21.22 -9.16
CA LYS A 34 -4.80 -22.51 -8.71
C LYS A 34 -3.92 -22.34 -7.48
N ALA A 35 -3.52 -23.45 -6.88
CA ALA A 35 -2.53 -23.45 -5.82
C ALA A 35 -1.28 -22.66 -6.23
N GLU A 36 -0.71 -21.94 -5.26
CA GLU A 36 0.53 -21.17 -5.35
C GLU A 36 0.51 -19.94 -6.28
N ASP A 37 -0.59 -19.63 -6.98
CA ASP A 37 -0.69 -18.45 -7.85
C ASP A 37 -0.52 -17.10 -7.08
N GLN A 38 -0.77 -17.11 -5.77
CA GLN A 38 -0.69 -15.96 -4.87
C GLN A 38 -1.54 -14.77 -5.34
N PHE A 39 -2.78 -15.06 -5.78
CA PHE A 39 -3.76 -14.02 -6.11
C PHE A 39 -4.05 -13.13 -4.91
N GLY A 40 -4.09 -11.82 -5.11
CA GLY A 40 -4.25 -10.88 -4.00
C GLY A 40 -2.94 -10.63 -3.26
N TYR A 41 -1.79 -10.75 -3.93
CA TYR A 41 -0.53 -10.28 -3.36
C TYR A 41 -0.43 -8.75 -3.35
N SER A 42 -0.98 -8.11 -4.39
CA SER A 42 -1.11 -6.67 -4.50
C SER A 42 -2.49 -6.30 -5.06
N VAL A 43 -3.00 -5.12 -4.70
CA VAL A 43 -4.35 -4.68 -5.07
C VAL A 43 -4.35 -3.18 -5.37
N ALA A 44 -5.19 -2.76 -6.32
CA ALA A 44 -5.50 -1.38 -6.62
C ALA A 44 -6.98 -1.24 -6.99
N ILE A 45 -7.57 -0.07 -6.77
CA ILE A 45 -8.97 0.21 -7.11
C ILE A 45 -9.13 1.68 -7.51
N ASP A 46 -9.94 1.93 -8.54
CA ASP A 46 -10.33 3.28 -8.96
C ASP A 46 -11.79 3.24 -9.43
N GLY A 47 -12.67 3.87 -8.65
CA GLY A 47 -14.11 3.84 -8.84
C GLY A 47 -14.64 2.39 -8.90
N THR A 48 -15.18 2.02 -10.05
CA THR A 48 -15.83 0.72 -10.29
C THR A 48 -14.91 -0.33 -10.91
N THR A 49 -13.60 -0.09 -10.92
CA THR A 49 -12.60 -1.03 -11.47
C THR A 49 -11.57 -1.36 -10.40
N ALA A 50 -11.29 -2.65 -10.21
CA ALA A 50 -10.31 -3.16 -9.28
C ALA A 50 -9.30 -4.04 -10.02
N LEU A 51 -8.05 -4.00 -9.58
CA LEU A 51 -6.93 -4.73 -10.15
C LEU A 51 -6.27 -5.56 -9.04
N VAL A 52 -6.09 -6.85 -9.28
CA VAL A 52 -5.54 -7.79 -8.30
C VAL A 52 -4.36 -8.53 -8.89
N GLY A 53 -3.19 -8.37 -8.30
CA GLY A 53 -1.95 -9.04 -8.72
C GLY A 53 -1.85 -10.47 -8.21
N ALA A 54 -1.28 -11.35 -9.04
CA ALA A 54 -1.03 -12.75 -8.77
C ALA A 54 0.33 -13.14 -9.38
N HIS A 55 1.38 -12.90 -8.61
CA HIS A 55 2.75 -12.85 -9.14
C HIS A 55 3.40 -14.20 -9.39
N LYS A 56 2.73 -15.30 -9.03
CA LYS A 56 3.20 -16.67 -9.27
C LYS A 56 2.34 -17.44 -10.28
N VAL A 57 1.51 -16.73 -11.02
CA VAL A 57 0.72 -17.35 -12.08
C VAL A 57 1.63 -17.88 -13.19
N ASP A 58 1.43 -19.16 -13.50
CA ASP A 58 1.96 -19.79 -14.71
C ASP A 58 1.13 -19.35 -15.93
N ALA A 59 1.77 -18.71 -16.91
CA ALA A 59 1.12 -18.28 -18.14
C ALA A 59 1.94 -18.66 -19.38
N ASN A 60 1.25 -18.98 -20.48
CA ASN A 60 1.86 -19.31 -21.77
C ASN A 60 2.93 -20.41 -21.71
N MET A 61 2.74 -21.43 -20.86
CA MET A 61 3.68 -22.55 -20.62
C MET A 61 4.99 -22.15 -19.93
N SER A 62 5.07 -20.94 -19.38
CA SER A 62 6.19 -20.46 -18.58
C SER A 62 5.77 -20.37 -17.12
N GLN A 63 6.65 -20.80 -16.22
CA GLN A 63 6.41 -20.82 -14.78
C GLN A 63 6.57 -19.44 -14.15
N ASP A 64 5.75 -19.09 -13.16
CA ASP A 64 5.89 -17.87 -12.34
C ASP A 64 6.04 -16.57 -13.17
N THR A 65 5.43 -16.54 -14.36
CA THR A 65 5.40 -15.32 -15.19
C THR A 65 4.67 -14.18 -14.50
N GLY A 66 3.70 -14.52 -13.66
CA GLY A 66 2.80 -13.60 -12.99
C GLY A 66 1.69 -13.06 -13.91
N ALA A 67 0.63 -12.57 -13.27
CA ALA A 67 -0.50 -11.92 -13.94
C ALA A 67 -1.15 -10.88 -13.02
N ALA A 68 -2.05 -10.08 -13.57
CA ALA A 68 -3.04 -9.37 -12.77
C ALA A 68 -4.43 -9.52 -13.38
N TYR A 69 -5.44 -9.48 -12.52
CA TYR A 69 -6.83 -9.69 -12.89
C TYR A 69 -7.62 -8.43 -12.64
N LEU A 70 -8.44 -8.06 -13.61
CA LEU A 70 -9.33 -6.91 -13.50
C LEU A 70 -10.74 -7.35 -13.18
N TYR A 71 -11.35 -6.63 -12.24
CA TYR A 71 -12.74 -6.78 -11.85
C TYR A 71 -13.47 -5.47 -12.06
N THR A 72 -14.71 -5.55 -12.55
CA THR A 72 -15.58 -4.38 -12.69
C THR A 72 -16.88 -4.58 -11.95
N LEU A 73 -17.35 -3.52 -11.28
CA LEU A 73 -18.64 -3.51 -10.60
C LEU A 73 -19.77 -3.40 -11.65
N GLY A 74 -20.63 -4.42 -11.71
CA GLY A 74 -21.85 -4.44 -12.50
C GLY A 74 -23.11 -4.57 -11.64
N ALA A 75 -24.27 -4.78 -12.28
CA ALA A 75 -25.55 -4.93 -11.59
C ALA A 75 -25.60 -6.12 -10.61
N SER A 76 -24.76 -7.14 -10.83
CA SER A 76 -24.65 -8.35 -10.01
C SER A 76 -23.43 -8.35 -9.09
N GLY A 77 -22.86 -7.18 -8.80
CA GLY A 77 -21.62 -7.04 -8.03
C GLY A 77 -20.37 -7.07 -8.92
N TRP A 78 -19.21 -7.25 -8.29
CA TRP A 78 -17.91 -7.29 -8.96
C TRP A 78 -17.74 -8.58 -9.77
N GLN A 79 -17.26 -8.48 -11.00
CA GLN A 79 -17.05 -9.63 -11.88
C GLN A 79 -15.70 -9.51 -12.57
N GLN A 80 -15.01 -10.64 -12.78
CA GLN A 80 -13.74 -10.66 -13.50
C GLN A 80 -13.98 -10.24 -14.96
N GLN A 81 -13.29 -9.19 -15.40
CA GLN A 81 -13.39 -8.64 -16.75
C GLN A 81 -12.24 -9.11 -17.64
N ALA A 82 -11.03 -9.22 -17.10
CA ALA A 82 -9.83 -9.54 -17.87
C ALA A 82 -8.72 -10.14 -17.00
N LYS A 83 -7.84 -10.90 -17.66
CA LYS A 83 -6.52 -11.32 -17.15
C LYS A 83 -5.44 -10.63 -17.97
N LEU A 84 -4.55 -9.92 -17.31
CA LEU A 84 -3.41 -9.19 -17.88
C LEU A 84 -2.15 -10.02 -17.69
N ILE A 85 -1.47 -10.31 -18.80
CA ILE A 85 -0.18 -11.01 -18.83
C ILE A 85 0.79 -10.23 -19.71
N ALA A 86 2.07 -10.26 -19.36
CA ALA A 86 3.11 -9.60 -20.14
C ALA A 86 3.28 -10.25 -21.51
N GLN A 87 3.67 -9.44 -22.50
CA GLN A 87 4.08 -9.88 -23.82
C GLN A 87 5.40 -9.18 -24.19
N PRO A 88 6.53 -9.91 -24.26
CA PRO A 88 6.68 -11.35 -23.95
C PRO A 88 6.54 -11.66 -22.45
N ALA A 89 6.06 -12.86 -22.11
CA ALA A 89 6.05 -13.39 -20.75
C ALA A 89 7.28 -14.30 -20.56
N ASN A 90 8.16 -13.98 -19.62
CA ASN A 90 9.31 -14.83 -19.29
C ASN A 90 9.10 -15.53 -17.95
N ALA A 91 9.64 -16.74 -17.83
CA ALA A 91 9.55 -17.49 -16.59
C ALA A 91 10.23 -16.75 -15.44
N GLY A 92 9.57 -16.69 -14.28
CA GLY A 92 10.11 -16.06 -13.07
C GLY A 92 10.03 -14.53 -13.04
N ASP A 93 9.46 -13.86 -14.04
CA ASP A 93 9.34 -12.39 -14.07
C ASP A 93 8.50 -11.83 -12.91
N THR A 94 7.58 -12.61 -12.37
CA THR A 94 6.68 -12.26 -11.26
C THR A 94 5.80 -11.02 -11.48
N LEU A 95 5.25 -10.87 -12.68
CA LEU A 95 4.33 -9.76 -13.00
C LEU A 95 3.14 -9.70 -12.03
N GLY A 96 2.80 -8.49 -11.58
CA GLY A 96 1.69 -8.29 -10.63
C GLY A 96 2.13 -8.41 -9.17
N GLY A 97 3.43 -8.47 -8.89
CA GLY A 97 3.98 -8.31 -7.54
C GLY A 97 3.59 -6.97 -6.91
N ASN A 98 3.48 -5.92 -7.74
CA ASN A 98 2.89 -4.64 -7.38
C ASN A 98 2.00 -4.14 -8.52
N VAL A 99 0.89 -3.50 -8.16
CA VAL A 99 -0.06 -2.97 -9.14
C VAL A 99 -0.50 -1.57 -8.78
N ALA A 100 -0.75 -0.75 -9.79
CA ALA A 100 -1.44 0.54 -9.65
C ALA A 100 -2.50 0.68 -10.75
N LEU A 101 -3.59 1.37 -10.43
CA LEU A 101 -4.73 1.55 -11.33
C LEU A 101 -5.20 3.00 -11.24
N LYS A 102 -5.34 3.65 -12.40
CA LYS A 102 -6.00 4.95 -12.49
C LYS A 102 -6.74 5.06 -13.81
N ASN A 103 -8.03 5.38 -13.74
CA ASN A 103 -8.96 5.41 -14.85
C ASN A 103 -8.88 4.09 -15.66
N ASN A 104 -8.41 4.20 -16.90
CA ASN A 104 -8.28 3.12 -17.86
C ASN A 104 -6.84 2.65 -18.02
N ILE A 105 -5.98 2.88 -17.03
CA ILE A 105 -4.55 2.55 -17.07
C ILE A 105 -4.19 1.66 -15.88
N ALA A 106 -3.61 0.52 -16.17
CA ALA A 106 -3.10 -0.43 -15.19
C ALA A 106 -1.58 -0.54 -15.34
N MET A 107 -0.88 -0.49 -14.21
CA MET A 107 0.57 -0.63 -14.13
C MET A 107 0.90 -1.87 -13.32
N LEU A 108 1.71 -2.76 -13.87
CA LEU A 108 2.07 -4.03 -13.24
C LEU A 108 3.59 -4.12 -13.15
N GLY A 109 4.11 -4.26 -11.93
CA GLY A 109 5.54 -4.48 -11.69
C GLY A 109 5.92 -5.94 -11.90
N ALA A 110 7.09 -6.16 -12.51
CA ALA A 110 7.77 -7.44 -12.67
C ALA A 110 9.22 -7.25 -12.19
N ILE A 111 9.44 -7.44 -10.89
CA ILE A 111 10.70 -7.06 -10.22
C ILE A 111 11.89 -7.93 -10.64
N ASN A 112 11.62 -9.15 -11.14
CA ASN A 112 12.62 -10.09 -11.59
C ASN A 112 12.84 -10.03 -13.11
N ARG A 113 12.35 -8.97 -13.78
CA ARG A 113 12.50 -8.83 -15.23
C ARG A 113 13.95 -8.52 -15.60
N ASP A 114 14.46 -9.24 -16.61
CA ASP A 114 15.88 -9.23 -16.97
C ASP A 114 16.25 -8.35 -18.18
N ASP A 115 15.34 -7.55 -18.72
CA ASP A 115 15.52 -6.82 -19.99
C ASP A 115 16.75 -5.90 -20.03
N LYS A 116 17.21 -5.42 -18.86
CA LYS A 116 18.37 -4.52 -18.69
C LYS A 116 19.42 -5.02 -17.72
N GLY A 117 19.32 -6.26 -17.26
CA GLY A 117 20.19 -6.87 -16.24
C GLY A 117 19.40 -7.83 -15.37
N GLU A 118 20.07 -8.83 -14.81
CA GLU A 118 19.45 -9.86 -13.95
C GLU A 118 18.65 -9.21 -12.81
N ASN A 119 17.35 -9.46 -12.71
CA ASN A 119 16.43 -8.87 -11.74
C ASN A 119 16.49 -7.33 -11.67
N ALA A 120 16.78 -6.68 -12.80
CA ALA A 120 16.77 -5.21 -12.88
C ALA A 120 15.35 -4.65 -12.73
N GLY A 121 14.35 -5.43 -13.12
CA GLY A 121 12.94 -5.12 -12.96
C GLY A 121 12.35 -4.28 -14.10
N ALA A 122 11.02 -4.34 -14.23
CA ALA A 122 10.25 -3.57 -15.20
C ALA A 122 8.84 -3.25 -14.70
N VAL A 123 8.19 -2.27 -15.32
CA VAL A 123 6.76 -2.00 -15.17
C VAL A 123 6.07 -2.05 -16.53
N PHE A 124 4.99 -2.82 -16.61
CA PHE A 124 4.18 -2.97 -17.81
C PHE A 124 2.95 -2.08 -17.72
N ALA A 125 2.78 -1.20 -18.69
CA ALA A 125 1.62 -0.33 -18.81
C ALA A 125 0.57 -0.97 -19.72
N PHE A 126 -0.63 -1.18 -19.18
CA PHE A 126 -1.81 -1.64 -19.91
C PHE A 126 -2.84 -0.53 -19.97
N GLU A 127 -3.52 -0.40 -21.11
CA GLU A 127 -4.61 0.56 -21.28
C GLU A 127 -5.89 -0.12 -21.76
N ARG A 128 -7.02 0.30 -21.21
CA ARG A 128 -8.34 -0.16 -21.62
C ARG A 128 -8.74 0.49 -22.95
N THR A 129 -9.13 -0.36 -23.88
CA THR A 129 -9.87 -0.01 -25.10
C THR A 129 -11.35 -0.35 -24.93
N GLU A 130 -12.18 -0.11 -25.94
CA GLU A 130 -13.63 -0.41 -25.86
C GLU A 130 -13.92 -1.84 -25.39
N ASN A 131 -13.14 -2.83 -25.85
CA ASN A 131 -13.45 -4.26 -25.63
C ASN A 131 -12.35 -5.05 -24.92
N SER A 132 -11.16 -4.48 -24.67
CA SER A 132 -10.04 -5.22 -24.10
C SER A 132 -9.01 -4.31 -23.44
N TRP A 133 -8.07 -4.91 -22.72
CA TRP A 133 -6.87 -4.24 -22.23
C TRP A 133 -5.68 -4.61 -23.10
N ILE A 134 -4.88 -3.62 -23.47
CA ILE A 134 -3.71 -3.80 -24.35
C ILE A 134 -2.45 -3.33 -23.65
N GLN A 135 -1.38 -4.11 -23.74
CA GLN A 135 -0.05 -3.68 -23.31
C GLN A 135 0.43 -2.57 -24.25
N LYS A 136 0.71 -1.39 -23.69
CA LYS A 136 1.15 -0.20 -24.43
C LYS A 136 2.65 0.02 -24.35
N GLN A 137 3.23 -0.27 -23.19
CA GLN A 137 4.62 0.08 -22.92
C GLN A 137 5.23 -0.87 -21.88
N ILE A 138 6.53 -1.13 -22.05
CA ILE A 138 7.38 -1.72 -21.02
C ILE A 138 8.32 -0.60 -20.57
N LEU A 139 8.32 -0.32 -19.27
CA LEU A 139 9.14 0.70 -18.64
C LEU A 139 10.27 0.01 -17.87
N THR A 140 11.49 0.44 -18.13
CA THR A 140 12.69 0.09 -17.37
C THR A 140 13.38 1.37 -16.93
N ALA A 141 14.13 1.33 -15.83
CA ALA A 141 15.04 2.42 -15.50
C ALA A 141 16.05 2.64 -16.64
N ASN A 142 16.38 3.90 -16.93
CA ASN A 142 17.32 4.28 -17.98
C ASN A 142 18.78 3.95 -17.60
N ASP A 143 19.06 3.85 -16.31
CA ASP A 143 20.33 3.48 -15.72
C ASP A 143 20.25 2.14 -14.95
N ALA A 144 19.28 1.29 -15.31
CA ALA A 144 19.03 0.00 -14.70
C ALA A 144 20.29 -0.87 -14.61
N LYS A 145 20.47 -1.52 -13.47
CA LYS A 145 21.50 -2.54 -13.20
C LYS A 145 20.86 -3.80 -12.65
N ALA A 146 21.66 -4.87 -12.63
CA ALA A 146 21.24 -6.14 -12.04
C ALA A 146 20.90 -5.96 -10.55
N GLY A 147 19.75 -6.48 -10.14
CA GLY A 147 19.26 -6.45 -8.77
C GLY A 147 18.53 -5.19 -8.33
N ASP A 148 18.46 -4.13 -9.16
CA ASP A 148 17.84 -2.84 -8.78
C ASP A 148 16.34 -2.95 -8.37
N ALA A 149 15.66 -4.02 -8.80
CA ALA A 149 14.25 -4.30 -8.53
C ALA A 149 13.29 -3.15 -8.90
N PHE A 150 13.50 -2.54 -10.07
CA PHE A 150 12.58 -1.53 -10.61
C PHE A 150 11.17 -2.09 -10.75
N GLY A 151 10.17 -1.39 -10.20
CA GLY A 151 8.78 -1.88 -10.12
C GLY A 151 8.39 -2.45 -8.75
N GLN A 152 9.30 -2.40 -7.76
CA GLN A 152 9.03 -2.84 -6.39
C GLN A 152 7.95 -2.02 -5.68
N SER A 153 7.74 -0.78 -6.10
CA SER A 153 6.61 0.05 -5.66
C SER A 153 6.14 0.91 -6.83
N ILE A 154 4.84 1.16 -6.92
CA ILE A 154 4.23 1.89 -8.04
C ILE A 154 3.13 2.78 -7.49
N ALA A 155 3.16 4.06 -7.85
CA ALA A 155 2.07 4.98 -7.59
C ALA A 155 1.74 5.79 -8.86
N LEU A 156 0.44 6.05 -9.07
CA LEU A 156 -0.07 6.50 -10.36
C LEU A 156 -1.14 7.57 -10.19
N THR A 157 -0.97 8.68 -10.91
CA THR A 157 -2.02 9.67 -11.19
C THR A 157 -2.30 9.69 -12.70
N GLU A 158 -3.18 10.59 -13.14
CA GLU A 158 -3.41 10.80 -14.57
C GLU A 158 -2.18 11.36 -15.30
N GLN A 159 -1.35 12.13 -14.58
CA GLN A 159 -0.23 12.87 -15.13
C GLN A 159 1.12 12.22 -14.83
N PHE A 160 1.25 11.57 -13.67
CA PHE A 160 2.53 11.09 -13.16
C PHE A 160 2.48 9.63 -12.76
N LEU A 161 3.59 8.95 -13.02
CA LEU A 161 3.86 7.59 -12.58
C LEU A 161 5.16 7.60 -11.80
N VAL A 162 5.15 7.06 -10.60
CA VAL A 162 6.31 6.93 -9.72
C VAL A 162 6.60 5.45 -9.52
N ILE A 163 7.85 5.06 -9.78
CA ILE A 163 8.28 3.66 -9.68
C ILE A 163 9.52 3.57 -8.79
N GLY A 164 9.47 2.75 -7.76
CA GLY A 164 10.61 2.47 -6.88
C GLY A 164 11.56 1.41 -7.42
N ALA A 165 12.85 1.58 -7.11
CA ALA A 165 13.95 0.63 -7.31
C ALA A 165 14.85 0.67 -6.07
N PRO A 166 14.43 0.05 -4.94
CA PRO A 166 15.09 0.21 -3.65
C PRO A 166 16.51 -0.33 -3.58
N HIS A 167 16.89 -1.23 -4.48
CA HIS A 167 18.22 -1.82 -4.52
C HIS A 167 19.17 -1.08 -5.47
N SER A 168 18.72 0.02 -6.09
CA SER A 168 19.60 0.80 -6.95
C SER A 168 20.71 1.48 -6.15
N ASP A 169 21.92 1.47 -6.68
CA ASP A 169 23.08 2.10 -6.06
C ASP A 169 23.13 3.63 -6.29
N ALA A 170 22.34 4.42 -5.55
CA ALA A 170 22.33 5.88 -5.72
C ALA A 170 21.88 6.67 -4.46
N PRO A 171 22.80 7.33 -3.70
CA PRO A 171 24.21 7.54 -4.01
C PRO A 171 25.14 6.40 -3.58
N HIS A 172 24.67 5.50 -2.72
CA HIS A 172 25.44 4.42 -2.10
C HIS A 172 24.82 3.05 -2.39
N LYS A 173 25.46 1.96 -1.94
CA LYS A 173 25.01 0.61 -2.30
C LYS A 173 23.62 0.34 -1.73
N ASP A 174 22.68 -0.13 -2.54
CA ASP A 174 21.30 -0.41 -2.09
C ASP A 174 20.64 0.78 -1.34
N SER A 175 21.10 2.01 -1.59
CA SER A 175 20.52 3.22 -0.98
C SER A 175 19.18 3.58 -1.62
N GLY A 176 18.95 3.12 -2.85
CA GLY A 176 17.65 3.11 -3.52
C GLY A 176 17.33 4.36 -4.35
N SER A 177 16.31 4.26 -5.19
CA SER A 177 15.82 5.35 -6.04
C SER A 177 14.33 5.24 -6.32
N ALA A 178 13.73 6.37 -6.71
CA ALA A 178 12.39 6.41 -7.30
C ALA A 178 12.44 7.16 -8.64
N TYR A 179 11.73 6.66 -9.64
CA TYR A 179 11.72 7.20 -11.00
C TYR A 179 10.35 7.78 -11.29
N VAL A 180 10.32 9.03 -11.75
CA VAL A 180 9.11 9.73 -12.12
C VAL A 180 9.00 9.81 -13.64
N TYR A 181 7.86 9.39 -14.16
CA TYR A 181 7.48 9.49 -15.56
C TYR A 181 6.28 10.43 -15.68
N ALA A 182 6.29 11.27 -16.71
CA ALA A 182 5.17 12.12 -17.08
C ALA A 182 4.43 11.53 -18.28
N ARG A 183 3.11 11.67 -18.30
CA ARG A 183 2.28 11.18 -19.40
C ARG A 183 2.12 12.25 -20.47
N GLU A 184 2.60 11.98 -21.68
CA GLU A 184 2.45 12.86 -22.84
C GLU A 184 2.06 12.05 -24.07
N ASN A 185 1.04 12.52 -24.80
CA ASN A 185 0.53 11.86 -26.02
C ASN A 185 0.21 10.37 -25.83
N ASN A 186 -0.42 10.01 -24.70
CA ASN A 186 -0.76 8.63 -24.31
C ASN A 186 0.45 7.69 -24.12
N SER A 187 1.64 8.23 -23.85
CA SER A 187 2.83 7.46 -23.52
C SER A 187 3.51 8.02 -22.28
N TRP A 188 4.22 7.16 -21.54
CA TRP A 188 4.97 7.55 -20.35
C TRP A 188 6.41 7.87 -20.71
N HIS A 189 6.87 9.05 -20.34
CA HIS A 189 8.22 9.53 -20.61
C HIS A 189 8.96 9.82 -19.32
N PHE A 190 10.21 9.36 -19.24
CA PHE A 190 11.04 9.60 -18.06
C PHE A 190 11.21 11.10 -17.84
N GLN A 191 10.92 11.56 -16.62
CA GLN A 191 11.01 12.96 -16.23
C GLN A 191 12.13 13.19 -15.22
N SER A 192 12.23 12.35 -14.18
CA SER A 192 13.17 12.58 -13.09
C SER A 192 13.53 11.29 -12.36
N LYS A 193 14.73 11.26 -11.78
CA LYS A 193 15.16 10.25 -10.80
C LYS A 193 15.31 10.96 -9.46
N LEU A 194 14.61 10.46 -8.44
CA LEU A 194 14.64 10.93 -7.07
C LEU A 194 15.54 10.03 -6.25
N THR A 195 16.41 10.65 -5.45
CA THR A 195 17.28 9.98 -4.48
C THR A 195 17.28 10.74 -3.17
N ALA A 196 17.51 10.03 -2.06
CA ALA A 196 17.79 10.66 -0.77
C ALA A 196 19.22 11.24 -0.80
N ARG A 197 19.35 12.55 -0.54
CA ARG A 197 20.67 13.22 -0.52
C ARG A 197 21.57 12.71 0.60
N ASP A 198 20.95 12.32 1.69
CA ASP A 198 21.51 11.74 2.91
C ASP A 198 21.39 10.22 2.95
N GLY A 199 20.95 9.58 1.86
CA GLY A 199 20.77 8.12 1.84
C GLY A 199 22.09 7.41 2.10
N ALA A 200 22.06 6.32 2.86
CA ALA A 200 23.20 5.49 3.22
C ALA A 200 23.07 4.06 2.64
N ASP A 201 24.11 3.23 2.83
CA ASP A 201 24.11 1.85 2.35
C ASP A 201 22.90 1.07 2.91
N GLY A 202 22.08 0.52 2.02
CA GLY A 202 20.95 -0.34 2.41
C GLY A 202 19.74 0.39 3.00
N ASP A 203 19.61 1.70 2.83
CA ASP A 203 18.43 2.47 3.28
C ASP A 203 17.14 2.10 2.52
N LEU A 204 17.27 1.51 1.33
CA LEU A 204 16.17 1.06 0.48
C LEU A 204 15.17 2.17 0.08
N PHE A 205 15.64 3.37 -0.23
CA PHE A 205 14.79 4.44 -0.76
C PHE A 205 14.01 3.97 -2.00
N GLY A 206 12.69 4.11 -2.00
CA GLY A 206 11.83 3.59 -3.07
C GLY A 206 11.17 2.25 -2.75
N ILE A 207 11.39 1.70 -1.55
CA ILE A 207 10.69 0.48 -1.08
C ILE A 207 9.16 0.65 -1.08
N SER A 208 8.70 1.88 -0.87
CA SER A 208 7.30 2.30 -1.00
C SER A 208 7.23 3.69 -1.60
N VAL A 209 6.20 3.94 -2.41
CA VAL A 209 5.93 5.24 -3.01
C VAL A 209 4.44 5.53 -2.98
N ALA A 210 4.07 6.80 -2.79
CA ALA A 210 2.72 7.29 -2.97
C ALA A 210 2.77 8.67 -3.64
N ILE A 211 1.73 9.01 -4.38
CA ILE A 211 1.59 10.30 -5.06
C ILE A 211 0.15 10.78 -4.96
N ASP A 212 -0.03 12.05 -4.65
CA ASP A 212 -1.28 12.77 -4.84
C ASP A 212 -0.98 14.18 -5.35
N GLY A 213 -1.64 14.55 -6.45
CA GLY A 213 -1.37 15.80 -7.17
C GLY A 213 0.12 16.02 -7.47
N ASP A 214 0.70 17.00 -6.78
CA ASP A 214 2.06 17.48 -6.93
C ASP A 214 2.98 17.10 -5.75
N THR A 215 2.56 16.14 -4.91
CA THR A 215 3.33 15.64 -3.78
C THR A 215 3.62 14.15 -3.92
N ILE A 216 4.89 13.76 -3.76
CA ILE A 216 5.35 12.37 -3.71
C ILE A 216 5.88 12.06 -2.31
N LEU A 217 5.51 10.90 -1.78
CA LEU A 217 6.16 10.26 -0.64
C LEU A 217 7.01 9.09 -1.11
N VAL A 218 8.23 8.96 -0.57
CA VAL A 218 9.11 7.82 -0.83
C VAL A 218 9.64 7.26 0.48
N GLY A 219 9.39 5.99 0.77
CA GLY A 219 9.91 5.30 1.94
C GLY A 219 11.36 4.85 1.78
N ALA A 220 12.10 4.86 2.88
CA ALA A 220 13.42 4.26 3.08
C ALA A 220 13.37 3.56 4.45
N ASP A 221 12.79 2.37 4.48
CA ASP A 221 12.34 1.71 5.72
C ASP A 221 13.47 1.17 6.58
N LEU A 222 14.68 1.07 6.01
CA LEU A 222 15.89 0.64 6.73
C LEU A 222 16.81 1.80 7.09
N ASN A 223 16.43 3.06 6.81
CA ASN A 223 17.20 4.22 7.23
C ASN A 223 17.48 4.19 8.74
N ASP A 224 18.72 4.45 9.11
CA ASP A 224 19.22 4.28 10.48
C ASP A 224 19.64 5.58 11.17
N GLU A 225 19.26 6.74 10.62
CA GLU A 225 19.62 8.05 11.19
C GLU A 225 19.12 8.23 12.63
N LYS A 226 17.89 7.77 12.90
CA LYS A 226 17.25 7.90 14.21
C LYS A 226 17.63 6.79 15.18
N ALA A 227 17.60 5.56 14.70
CA ALA A 227 17.89 4.31 15.41
C ALA A 227 18.07 3.20 14.35
N GLU A 228 18.64 2.05 14.72
CA GLU A 228 18.96 0.99 13.75
C GLU A 228 17.69 0.58 12.99
N LYS A 229 17.63 0.83 11.67
CA LYS A 229 16.47 0.50 10.81
C LYS A 229 15.15 1.05 11.35
N ALA A 230 15.20 2.25 11.95
CA ALA A 230 14.01 2.96 12.40
C ALA A 230 13.14 3.39 11.21
N GLY A 231 13.77 3.70 10.08
CA GLY A 231 13.13 4.07 8.83
C GLY A 231 12.81 5.56 8.69
N ALA A 232 12.65 6.01 7.45
CA ALA A 232 12.31 7.38 7.09
C ALA A 232 11.39 7.44 5.86
N VAL A 233 10.71 8.57 5.68
CA VAL A 233 9.96 8.90 4.46
C VAL A 233 10.37 10.27 3.95
N TYR A 234 10.63 10.39 2.66
CA TYR A 234 11.02 11.63 2.01
C TYR A 234 9.85 12.19 1.22
N VAL A 235 9.66 13.50 1.32
CA VAL A 235 8.62 14.23 0.60
C VAL A 235 9.24 15.04 -0.52
N TYR A 236 8.69 14.91 -1.72
CA TYR A 236 9.04 15.73 -2.88
C TYR A 236 7.82 16.51 -3.37
N GLN A 237 8.05 17.76 -3.76
CA GLN A 237 7.04 18.67 -4.26
C GLN A 237 7.36 19.09 -5.69
N PHE A 238 6.37 19.01 -6.59
CA PHE A 238 6.49 19.49 -7.96
C PHE A 238 6.19 21.00 -8.04
N ASP A 239 7.11 21.77 -8.64
CA ASP A 239 6.97 23.22 -8.80
C ASP A 239 6.38 23.65 -10.17
N GLY A 240 5.84 22.69 -10.93
CA GLY A 240 5.41 22.87 -12.32
C GLY A 240 6.50 22.59 -13.35
N LYS A 241 7.76 22.43 -12.93
CA LYS A 241 8.90 22.11 -13.82
C LYS A 241 9.71 20.91 -13.33
N LYS A 242 9.93 20.80 -12.02
CA LYS A 242 10.76 19.75 -11.41
C LYS A 242 10.24 19.36 -10.03
N TRP A 243 10.65 18.17 -9.61
CA TRP A 243 10.46 17.67 -8.25
C TRP A 243 11.58 18.19 -7.36
N ASN A 244 11.21 18.79 -6.22
CA ASN A 244 12.14 19.31 -5.23
C ASN A 244 11.94 18.57 -3.90
N SER A 245 13.03 18.18 -3.24
CA SER A 245 12.97 17.64 -1.88
C SER A 245 12.39 18.70 -0.94
N GLN A 246 11.33 18.36 -0.22
CA GLN A 246 10.59 19.25 0.68
C GLN A 246 10.86 18.91 2.15
N ALA A 247 10.80 17.63 2.51
CA ALA A 247 10.93 17.19 3.90
C ALA A 247 11.46 15.75 4.01
N LYS A 248 12.03 15.44 5.18
CA LYS A 248 12.26 14.08 5.66
C LYS A 248 11.39 13.88 6.91
N LEU A 249 10.60 12.83 6.92
CA LEU A 249 9.68 12.45 7.98
C LEU A 249 10.24 11.23 8.69
N MET A 250 10.24 11.27 10.01
CA MET A 250 10.60 10.15 10.90
C MET A 250 9.59 10.13 12.05
N ALA A 251 9.22 8.96 12.54
CA ALA A 251 8.39 8.85 13.74
C ALA A 251 9.09 9.54 14.92
N ASN A 252 8.37 10.34 15.72
CA ASN A 252 8.91 11.04 16.89
C ASN A 252 9.51 10.11 17.94
N ASP A 253 8.97 8.90 18.04
CA ASP A 253 9.35 7.81 18.93
C ASP A 253 9.97 6.62 18.19
N GLY A 254 10.36 6.77 16.92
CA GLY A 254 10.95 5.69 16.13
C GLY A 254 12.14 5.03 16.83
N GLY A 255 12.02 3.72 17.01
CA GLY A 255 12.97 2.83 17.67
C GLY A 255 13.64 1.85 16.70
N ASN A 256 14.39 0.89 17.26
CA ASN A 256 15.14 -0.07 16.47
C ASN A 256 14.19 -1.02 15.72
N THR A 257 14.39 -1.14 14.42
CA THR A 257 13.71 -2.09 13.53
C THR A 257 12.20 -1.89 13.38
N ASP A 258 11.68 -0.72 13.77
CA ASP A 258 10.28 -0.31 13.59
C ASP A 258 9.86 -0.30 12.11
N ILE A 259 10.84 -0.13 11.21
CA ILE A 259 10.71 -0.06 9.74
C ILE A 259 9.66 0.95 9.27
N PHE A 260 9.75 2.17 9.81
CA PHE A 260 8.92 3.29 9.41
C PHE A 260 9.08 3.60 7.91
N GLY A 261 7.97 3.72 7.19
CA GLY A 261 8.00 3.99 5.75
C GLY A 261 7.95 2.75 4.86
N VAL A 262 7.81 1.55 5.41
CA VAL A 262 7.63 0.31 4.60
C VAL A 262 6.36 0.35 3.74
N ARG A 263 5.34 1.12 4.15
CA ARG A 263 4.16 1.50 3.36
C ARG A 263 3.81 2.96 3.65
N VAL A 264 3.38 3.66 2.62
CA VAL A 264 3.01 5.07 2.68
C VAL A 264 1.71 5.30 1.90
N ALA A 265 0.87 6.19 2.40
CA ALA A 265 -0.30 6.69 1.70
C ALA A 265 -0.38 8.21 1.87
N ILE A 266 -0.94 8.91 0.89
CA ILE A 266 -1.15 10.35 0.91
C ILE A 266 -2.53 10.68 0.34
N PHE A 267 -3.20 11.65 0.95
CA PHE A 267 -4.41 12.29 0.43
C PHE A 267 -4.38 13.76 0.81
N GLY A 268 -4.30 14.64 -0.19
CA GLY A 268 -4.06 16.06 -0.02
C GLY A 268 -2.84 16.33 0.86
N ASP A 269 -3.07 17.05 1.95
CA ASP A 269 -2.04 17.43 2.92
C ASP A 269 -1.85 16.43 4.07
N THR A 270 -2.43 15.23 3.99
CA THR A 270 -2.29 14.19 5.02
C THR A 270 -1.53 12.99 4.50
N ALA A 271 -0.49 12.57 5.24
CA ALA A 271 0.26 11.35 5.00
C ALA A 271 0.00 10.34 6.13
N LEU A 272 -0.12 9.06 5.76
CA LEU A 272 -0.23 7.93 6.68
C LEU A 272 0.92 6.97 6.39
N ILE A 273 1.74 6.73 7.41
CA ILE A 273 3.00 6.00 7.26
C ILE A 273 3.03 4.84 8.24
N SER A 274 3.32 3.64 7.75
CA SER A 274 3.40 2.45 8.59
C SER A 274 4.75 2.31 9.28
N ALA A 275 4.75 1.77 10.50
CA ALA A 275 5.88 1.15 11.17
C ALA A 275 5.42 -0.19 11.77
N ARG A 276 5.27 -1.20 10.91
CA ARG A 276 4.58 -2.46 11.26
C ARG A 276 5.30 -3.33 12.29
N ARG A 277 6.54 -2.98 12.64
CA ARG A 277 7.40 -3.68 13.61
C ARG A 277 7.69 -2.84 14.85
N ASP A 278 6.99 -1.73 15.01
CA ASP A 278 7.09 -0.90 16.21
C ASP A 278 6.75 -1.72 17.46
N ASP A 279 7.69 -1.71 18.41
CA ASP A 279 7.57 -2.33 19.72
C ASP A 279 6.86 -1.35 20.67
N ILE A 280 5.69 -1.72 21.18
CA ILE A 280 4.88 -0.81 22.00
C ILE A 280 5.00 -1.18 23.48
N ASP A 281 5.48 -0.23 24.28
CA ASP A 281 5.55 -0.34 25.74
C ASP A 281 4.18 -0.74 26.34
N GLY A 282 4.19 -1.80 27.14
CA GLY A 282 2.98 -2.33 27.78
C GLY A 282 2.12 -3.23 26.88
N ILE A 283 2.43 -3.36 25.59
CA ILE A 283 1.75 -4.29 24.66
C ILE A 283 2.69 -5.43 24.28
N GLY A 284 3.86 -5.11 23.70
CA GLY A 284 4.85 -6.09 23.31
C GLY A 284 5.49 -5.80 21.95
N LYS A 285 6.30 -6.76 21.50
CA LYS A 285 7.10 -6.65 20.28
C LYS A 285 6.26 -6.72 19.01
N ASP A 286 6.69 -6.00 17.98
CA ASP A 286 6.09 -6.01 16.65
C ASP A 286 4.55 -5.82 16.67
N ALA A 287 4.02 -5.12 17.67
CA ALA A 287 2.59 -4.82 17.76
C ALA A 287 2.17 -3.89 16.60
N GLY A 288 3.07 -3.00 16.21
CA GLY A 288 2.96 -2.16 15.01
C GLY A 288 2.15 -0.88 15.23
N SER A 289 2.54 0.16 14.49
CA SER A 289 1.90 1.49 14.55
C SER A 289 1.77 2.12 13.17
N ALA A 290 0.80 3.02 13.02
CA ALA A 290 0.72 3.93 11.88
C ALA A 290 0.83 5.38 12.35
N TYR A 291 1.47 6.23 11.57
CA TYR A 291 1.73 7.62 11.93
C TYR A 291 1.09 8.55 10.92
N LEU A 292 0.36 9.54 11.43
CA LEU A 292 -0.26 10.59 10.64
C LEU A 292 0.61 11.84 10.68
N PHE A 293 0.91 12.36 9.50
CA PHE A 293 1.55 13.65 9.31
C PHE A 293 0.61 14.57 8.55
N GLU A 294 0.59 15.84 8.91
CA GLU A 294 -0.19 16.87 8.21
C GLU A 294 0.73 17.98 7.74
N ARG A 295 0.52 18.44 6.50
CA ARG A 295 1.20 19.59 5.92
C ARG A 295 0.39 20.85 6.17
N THR A 296 1.02 21.85 6.77
CA THR A 296 0.42 23.19 6.93
C THR A 296 1.49 24.24 6.68
N ASN A 297 1.23 25.18 5.78
CA ASN A 297 2.20 26.20 5.35
C ASN A 297 3.56 25.58 4.96
N ASP A 298 3.52 24.58 4.07
CA ASP A 298 4.68 23.81 3.58
C ASP A 298 5.49 23.04 4.64
N LYS A 299 4.99 22.95 5.87
CA LYS A 299 5.63 22.20 6.96
C LYS A 299 4.82 20.95 7.30
N TRP A 300 5.47 19.80 7.23
CA TRP A 300 4.95 18.53 7.71
C TRP A 300 5.17 18.37 9.22
N THR A 301 4.15 17.93 9.93
CA THR A 301 4.22 17.65 11.38
C THR A 301 3.51 16.34 11.68
N GLN A 302 4.12 15.48 12.51
CA GLN A 302 3.42 14.31 13.05
C GLN A 302 2.28 14.78 13.96
N ILE A 303 1.04 14.52 13.58
CA ILE A 303 -0.14 14.92 14.35
C ILE A 303 -0.65 13.80 15.26
N GLN A 304 -0.39 12.54 14.91
CA GLN A 304 -0.91 11.41 15.68
C GLN A 304 -0.15 10.11 15.41
N LYS A 305 -0.02 9.26 16.44
CA LYS A 305 0.33 7.83 16.35
C LYS A 305 -0.94 7.02 16.54
N LEU A 306 -1.23 6.12 15.61
CA LEU A 306 -2.34 5.17 15.66
C LEU A 306 -1.81 3.81 16.10
N VAL A 307 -2.47 3.24 17.10
CA VAL A 307 -2.29 1.88 17.59
C VAL A 307 -3.65 1.20 17.57
N ALA A 308 -3.72 -0.09 17.26
CA ALA A 308 -4.96 -0.83 17.35
C ALA A 308 -5.49 -0.80 18.81
N PRO A 309 -6.79 -0.49 19.06
CA PRO A 309 -7.33 -0.42 20.43
C PRO A 309 -7.21 -1.71 21.23
N ASP A 310 -7.08 -2.83 20.54
CA ASP A 310 -6.94 -4.19 21.08
C ASP A 310 -5.62 -4.84 20.66
N ALA A 311 -4.60 -4.02 20.35
CA ALA A 311 -3.30 -4.49 19.90
C ALA A 311 -2.68 -5.52 20.85
N LYS A 312 -2.02 -6.50 20.24
CA LYS A 312 -1.21 -7.53 20.90
C LYS A 312 0.16 -7.61 20.25
N THR A 313 1.08 -8.28 20.93
CA THR A 313 2.39 -8.67 20.39
C THR A 313 2.23 -9.37 19.03
N ASP A 314 3.06 -8.97 18.07
CA ASP A 314 3.14 -9.52 16.70
C ASP A 314 1.85 -9.44 15.87
N ASP A 315 0.85 -8.63 16.25
CA ASP A 315 -0.32 -8.35 15.39
C ASP A 315 0.07 -7.66 14.06
N ARG A 316 1.26 -7.03 14.03
CA ARG A 316 1.81 -6.28 12.89
C ARG A 316 0.83 -5.28 12.32
N PHE A 317 0.21 -4.50 13.21
CA PHE A 317 -0.63 -3.39 12.82
C PHE A 317 0.12 -2.42 11.90
N ALA A 318 -0.59 -1.83 10.96
CA ALA A 318 -0.03 -1.05 9.85
C ALA A 318 0.80 -1.86 8.83
N ARG A 319 0.50 -3.15 8.65
CA ARG A 319 1.07 -3.90 7.52
C ARG A 319 0.76 -3.26 6.17
N GLY A 320 -0.45 -2.74 6.02
CA GLY A 320 -0.95 -1.98 4.89
C GLY A 320 -1.64 -0.72 5.41
N VAL A 321 -1.50 0.37 4.66
CA VAL A 321 -2.11 1.66 4.98
C VAL A 321 -2.73 2.25 3.72
N ALA A 322 -3.91 2.84 3.85
CA ALA A 322 -4.55 3.63 2.80
C ALA A 322 -5.30 4.83 3.40
N LEU A 323 -5.44 5.89 2.61
CA LEU A 323 -6.13 7.12 2.99
C LEU A 323 -7.18 7.47 1.95
N SER A 324 -8.32 7.98 2.41
CA SER A 324 -9.36 8.58 1.58
C SER A 324 -9.98 9.71 2.36
N LYS A 325 -9.77 10.97 1.94
CA LYS A 325 -10.34 12.18 2.57
C LYS A 325 -10.26 12.20 4.10
N ASP A 326 -11.32 11.79 4.78
CA ASP A 326 -11.49 11.77 6.23
C ASP A 326 -11.41 10.36 6.84
N MET A 327 -10.98 9.37 6.07
CA MET A 327 -10.82 7.97 6.50
C MET A 327 -9.38 7.47 6.31
N ALA A 328 -8.90 6.78 7.34
CA ALA A 328 -7.64 6.07 7.37
C ALA A 328 -7.90 4.59 7.60
N PHE A 329 -7.25 3.77 6.79
CA PHE A 329 -7.42 2.34 6.74
C PHE A 329 -6.10 1.71 7.12
N VAL A 330 -6.09 0.89 8.15
CA VAL A 330 -4.87 0.29 8.69
C VAL A 330 -5.10 -1.19 8.94
N THR A 331 -4.27 -2.03 8.34
CA THR A 331 -4.43 -3.49 8.45
C THR A 331 -3.47 -4.09 9.47
N ALA A 332 -3.88 -5.19 10.11
CA ALA A 332 -3.08 -6.01 11.01
C ALA A 332 -3.14 -7.45 10.53
N MET A 333 -2.15 -7.87 9.72
CA MET A 333 -2.22 -9.15 9.01
C MET A 333 -2.06 -10.37 9.93
N HIS A 334 -1.58 -10.18 11.16
CA HIS A 334 -1.37 -11.25 12.14
C HIS A 334 -2.42 -11.19 13.27
N HIS A 335 -3.47 -10.38 13.14
CA HIS A 335 -4.49 -10.32 14.19
C HIS A 335 -5.22 -11.65 14.34
N ASP A 336 -5.34 -12.12 15.58
CA ASP A 336 -5.74 -13.50 15.89
C ASP A 336 -7.21 -13.71 16.27
N GLU A 337 -8.06 -12.67 16.28
CA GLU A 337 -9.41 -12.79 16.86
C GLU A 337 -10.30 -13.81 16.12
N LYS A 338 -10.07 -14.02 14.82
CA LYS A 338 -10.80 -15.00 13.99
C LYS A 338 -10.00 -16.25 13.67
N GLY A 339 -8.88 -16.48 14.36
CA GLY A 339 -7.95 -17.57 14.11
C GLY A 339 -6.52 -17.04 14.00
N ASN A 340 -5.53 -17.91 14.24
CA ASN A 340 -4.12 -17.55 14.21
C ASN A 340 -3.77 -16.85 12.89
N ASN A 341 -3.26 -15.63 12.92
CA ASN A 341 -2.94 -14.82 11.74
C ASN A 341 -4.09 -14.68 10.72
N ALA A 342 -5.35 -14.70 11.16
CA ALA A 342 -6.50 -14.51 10.27
C ALA A 342 -6.54 -13.08 9.70
N GLY A 343 -6.09 -12.10 10.49
CA GLY A 343 -5.90 -10.71 10.10
C GLY A 343 -7.16 -9.83 10.23
N ALA A 344 -6.96 -8.51 10.28
CA ALA A 344 -8.01 -7.51 10.49
C ALA A 344 -7.75 -6.19 9.76
N LEU A 345 -8.81 -5.42 9.52
CA LEU A 345 -8.78 -4.03 9.06
C LEU A 345 -9.35 -3.11 10.14
N TYR A 346 -8.66 -2.02 10.42
CA TYR A 346 -9.07 -0.96 11.33
C TYR A 346 -9.36 0.31 10.53
N LEU A 347 -10.49 0.93 10.82
CA LEU A 347 -10.89 2.21 10.24
C LEU A 347 -10.80 3.30 11.28
N TYR A 348 -10.23 4.43 10.88
CA TYR A 348 -10.19 5.65 11.67
C TYR A 348 -10.82 6.78 10.86
N LYS A 349 -11.61 7.63 11.52
CA LYS A 349 -12.27 8.79 10.91
C LYS A 349 -11.73 10.09 11.50
N LYS A 350 -11.43 11.07 10.65
CA LYS A 350 -11.04 12.42 11.07
C LYS A 350 -12.27 13.16 11.61
N GLN A 351 -12.25 13.49 12.90
CA GLN A 351 -13.28 14.26 13.60
C GLN A 351 -12.61 15.34 14.44
N GLN A 352 -13.00 16.61 14.24
CA GLN A 352 -12.44 17.76 14.97
C GLN A 352 -10.90 17.77 14.96
N ASP A 353 -10.31 17.59 13.78
CA ASP A 353 -8.86 17.53 13.56
C ASP A 353 -8.10 16.41 14.30
N GLN A 354 -8.80 15.38 14.76
CA GLN A 354 -8.21 14.17 15.37
C GLN A 354 -8.73 12.93 14.67
N TRP A 355 -7.89 11.91 14.51
CA TRP A 355 -8.29 10.64 13.93
C TRP A 355 -8.76 9.69 15.03
N GLN A 356 -10.02 9.28 14.96
CA GLN A 356 -10.63 8.43 15.97
C GLN A 356 -10.95 7.07 15.38
N TYR A 357 -10.68 6.01 16.14
CA TYR A 357 -11.08 4.66 15.77
C TYR A 357 -12.60 4.60 15.56
N ALA A 358 -13.01 4.09 14.40
CA ALA A 358 -14.41 3.98 13.99
C ALA A 358 -14.88 2.53 14.06
N SER A 359 -14.13 1.60 13.45
CA SER A 359 -14.54 0.20 13.37
C SER A 359 -13.36 -0.73 13.09
N LYS A 360 -13.57 -2.02 13.36
CA LYS A 360 -12.69 -3.12 12.98
C LYS A 360 -13.49 -4.13 12.16
N ILE A 361 -12.90 -4.61 11.07
CA ILE A 361 -13.52 -5.48 10.08
C ILE A 361 -12.64 -6.70 9.84
N PHE A 362 -13.28 -7.86 9.68
CA PHE A 362 -12.65 -9.14 9.33
C PHE A 362 -13.18 -9.62 7.97
N ALA A 363 -12.51 -10.59 7.35
CA ALA A 363 -13.15 -11.39 6.31
C ALA A 363 -14.34 -12.18 6.91
N ASN A 364 -15.47 -12.21 6.19
CA ASN A 364 -16.69 -12.90 6.61
C ASN A 364 -16.48 -14.40 6.82
N ASP A 365 -15.55 -14.97 6.06
CA ASP A 365 -15.12 -16.36 6.08
C ASP A 365 -13.66 -16.48 6.54
N ALA A 366 -13.19 -15.56 7.39
CA ALA A 366 -11.83 -15.57 7.93
C ALA A 366 -11.46 -16.95 8.52
N ALA A 367 -10.28 -17.43 8.14
CA ALA A 367 -9.66 -18.65 8.64
C ALA A 367 -8.22 -18.38 9.11
N PRO A 368 -7.62 -19.27 9.92
CA PRO A 368 -6.22 -19.15 10.30
C PRO A 368 -5.29 -19.06 9.09
N GLU A 369 -4.24 -18.26 9.21
CA GLU A 369 -3.19 -17.99 8.21
C GLU A 369 -3.64 -17.29 6.91
N ASP A 370 -4.93 -16.96 6.74
CA ASP A 370 -5.42 -16.20 5.57
C ASP A 370 -4.73 -14.82 5.42
N ARG A 371 -4.29 -14.24 6.55
CA ARG A 371 -3.59 -12.94 6.63
C ARG A 371 -4.33 -11.80 5.95
N PHE A 372 -5.62 -11.67 6.28
CA PHE A 372 -6.44 -10.54 5.85
C PHE A 372 -5.79 -9.21 6.23
N GLY A 373 -5.50 -8.41 5.20
CA GLY A 373 -4.76 -7.16 5.39
C GLY A 373 -3.33 -7.17 4.87
N TRP A 374 -2.95 -8.14 4.05
CA TRP A 374 -1.61 -8.19 3.44
C TRP A 374 -1.27 -6.93 2.63
N ASN A 375 -2.24 -6.40 1.90
CA ASN A 375 -2.16 -5.14 1.18
C ASN A 375 -3.56 -4.50 1.09
N ILE A 376 -3.65 -3.21 0.81
CA ILE A 376 -4.91 -2.47 0.76
C ILE A 376 -4.85 -1.32 -0.24
N ALA A 377 -5.95 -1.08 -0.93
CA ALA A 377 -6.18 0.14 -1.70
C ALA A 377 -7.61 0.63 -1.48
N VAL A 378 -7.84 1.93 -1.69
CA VAL A 378 -9.13 2.57 -1.46
C VAL A 378 -9.49 3.51 -2.62
N SER A 379 -10.77 3.53 -2.97
CA SER A 379 -11.36 4.56 -3.84
C SER A 379 -12.65 5.03 -3.20
N ASN A 380 -12.67 6.28 -2.74
CA ASN A 380 -13.78 6.85 -1.97
C ASN A 380 -14.10 6.01 -0.73
N ASN A 381 -15.28 5.37 -0.71
CA ASN A 381 -15.78 4.54 0.39
C ASN A 381 -15.62 3.02 0.11
N THR A 382 -14.97 2.65 -0.99
CA THR A 382 -14.72 1.26 -1.34
C THR A 382 -13.25 0.91 -1.11
N ALA A 383 -12.99 -0.11 -0.30
CA ALA A 383 -11.65 -0.63 -0.06
C ALA A 383 -11.50 -2.02 -0.69
N ILE A 384 -10.31 -2.33 -1.22
CA ILE A 384 -9.93 -3.68 -1.60
C ILE A 384 -8.78 -4.15 -0.71
N ILE A 385 -8.90 -5.34 -0.16
CA ILE A 385 -7.96 -5.92 0.80
C ILE A 385 -7.44 -7.24 0.26
N ALA A 386 -6.12 -7.38 0.27
CA ALA A 386 -5.40 -8.56 -0.17
C ALA A 386 -5.32 -9.65 0.92
N THR A 387 -5.49 -10.90 0.49
CA THR A 387 -5.42 -12.13 1.30
C THR A 387 -4.75 -13.25 0.50
N PRO A 388 -3.44 -13.15 0.20
CA PRO A 388 -2.78 -14.07 -0.74
C PRO A 388 -2.60 -15.49 -0.21
N HIS A 389 -2.88 -15.73 1.07
CA HIS A 389 -2.71 -17.02 1.73
C HIS A 389 -4.01 -17.82 1.86
N ARG A 390 -5.10 -17.36 1.25
CA ARG A 390 -6.33 -18.15 1.17
C ARG A 390 -6.15 -19.37 0.26
N ASP A 391 -6.88 -20.44 0.60
CA ASP A 391 -6.73 -21.73 -0.07
C ASP A 391 -7.98 -22.19 -0.86
N ASP A 392 -8.87 -21.26 -1.21
CA ASP A 392 -10.15 -21.54 -1.88
C ASP A 392 -10.03 -22.38 -3.16
N LYS A 393 -8.94 -22.23 -3.91
CA LYS A 393 -8.62 -22.98 -5.14
C LYS A 393 -7.32 -23.78 -5.04
N GLY A 394 -6.93 -24.16 -3.82
CA GLY A 394 -5.68 -24.83 -3.49
C GLY A 394 -4.75 -23.97 -2.64
N GLU A 395 -3.76 -24.60 -2.00
CA GLU A 395 -2.82 -23.95 -1.07
C GLU A 395 -2.18 -22.69 -1.70
N GLY A 396 -2.31 -21.53 -1.06
CA GLY A 396 -1.75 -20.26 -1.53
C GLY A 396 -2.35 -19.75 -2.85
N SER A 397 -3.55 -20.21 -3.21
CA SER A 397 -4.26 -19.72 -4.41
C SER A 397 -4.64 -18.25 -4.29
N GLY A 398 -4.96 -17.81 -3.07
CA GLY A 398 -5.17 -16.43 -2.69
C GLY A 398 -6.55 -15.87 -3.02
N ALA A 399 -6.89 -14.76 -2.38
CA ALA A 399 -8.14 -14.04 -2.56
C ALA A 399 -7.92 -12.52 -2.39
N ALA A 400 -8.91 -11.74 -2.80
CA ALA A 400 -9.04 -10.34 -2.39
C ALA A 400 -10.49 -10.07 -1.96
N TYR A 401 -10.68 -9.10 -1.09
CA TYR A 401 -11.99 -8.72 -0.59
C TYR A 401 -12.27 -7.26 -0.90
N ILE A 402 -13.38 -6.98 -1.56
CA ILE A 402 -13.89 -5.63 -1.71
C ILE A 402 -14.90 -5.36 -0.61
N LEU A 403 -14.74 -4.22 0.05
CA LEU A 403 -15.59 -3.70 1.11
C LEU A 403 -16.20 -2.38 0.67
N ASP A 404 -17.53 -2.33 0.57
CA ASP A 404 -18.25 -1.07 0.45
C ASP A 404 -18.62 -0.58 1.85
N LEU A 405 -17.99 0.51 2.28
CA LEU A 405 -18.26 1.13 3.57
C LEU A 405 -19.54 1.96 3.48
N VAL A 406 -20.59 1.45 4.11
CA VAL A 406 -21.86 2.16 4.25
C VAL A 406 -21.72 3.22 5.34
N GLU A 407 -22.07 4.47 5.03
CA GLU A 407 -22.10 5.59 5.98
C GLU A 407 -23.17 5.46 7.05
#